data_AF-A0A380DN81-F1
#
_entry.id   AF-A0A380DN81-F1
#
_cell.length_a   1.000
_cell.length_b   1.000
_cell.length_c   1.000
_cell.angle_alpha   90.00
_cell.angle_beta   90.00
_cell.angle_gamma   90.00
#
_symmetry.space_group_name_H-M   'P 1'
#
loop_
_entity.id
_entity.type
_entity.pdbx_description
1 polymer ?
#
loop_
_entity_poly.entity_id
_entity_poly.type
_entity_poly.pdbx_seq_one_letter_code
_entity_poly.pdbx_strand_id
1 'polypeptide(L)'
;MKLKRVKVFSRYFDITTGTYIAYIRKSKSEKVIDFFKDNKRIERFSFIDNKVHMKETFNVDNKVCYQVFYDEKGYPYISRNINASNGAVGKTYLIVCKKEFKNNLALCVYYLEKLIKDNKNSIMICDGPGSFPKMFNTKHKMLKSMALSMLIIMKILMIVEHLRKVRNLLLKMLIT
;
A
#
# COMPACT_ATOMS: atom_id res chain seq x y z
N MET A 1 10.32 -34.58 4.60
CA MET A 1 10.70 -34.40 3.18
C MET A 1 10.43 -32.96 2.75
N LYS A 2 11.44 -32.09 2.60
CA LYS A 2 11.26 -30.71 2.10
C LYS A 2 11.25 -30.74 0.56
N LEU A 3 10.07 -30.64 -0.06
CA LEU A 3 9.95 -30.45 -1.51
C LEU A 3 10.67 -29.15 -1.93
N LYS A 4 11.83 -29.29 -2.59
CA LYS A 4 12.52 -28.17 -3.23
C LYS A 4 11.61 -27.60 -4.32
N ARG A 5 11.15 -26.36 -4.14
CA ARG A 5 10.27 -25.65 -5.08
C ARG A 5 11.00 -25.45 -6.42
N VAL A 6 10.46 -26.01 -7.51
CA VAL A 6 10.98 -25.75 -8.87
C VAL A 6 10.42 -24.43 -9.36
N LYS A 7 11.27 -23.41 -9.46
CA LYS A 7 10.95 -22.15 -10.15
C LYS A 7 11.31 -22.33 -11.62
N VAL A 8 10.32 -22.18 -12.50
CA VAL A 8 10.55 -22.20 -13.95
C VAL A 8 10.71 -20.77 -14.44
N PHE A 9 11.77 -20.51 -15.18
CA PHE A 9 12.01 -19.22 -15.82
C PHE A 9 12.44 -19.40 -17.27
N SER A 10 12.08 -18.43 -18.10
CA SER A 10 12.39 -18.42 -19.54
C SER A 10 12.68 -17.01 -20.00
N ARG A 11 13.52 -16.88 -21.03
CA ARG A 11 13.86 -15.62 -21.69
C ARG A 11 13.45 -15.71 -23.15
N TYR A 12 12.93 -14.61 -23.67
CA TYR A 12 12.42 -14.51 -25.03
C TYR A 12 13.21 -13.44 -25.78
N PHE A 13 13.67 -13.79 -26.98
CA PHE A 13 14.46 -12.94 -27.85
C PHE A 13 13.74 -12.80 -29.18
N ASP A 14 13.85 -11.63 -29.77
CA ASP A 14 13.36 -11.37 -31.12
C ASP A 14 14.16 -12.18 -32.14
N ILE A 15 13.47 -12.89 -33.03
CA ILE A 15 14.13 -13.81 -33.98
C ILE A 15 14.93 -13.08 -35.07
N THR A 16 14.56 -11.85 -35.40
CA THR A 16 15.18 -11.08 -36.49
C THR A 16 16.40 -10.31 -36.02
N THR A 17 16.34 -9.76 -34.80
CA THR A 17 17.37 -8.85 -34.25
C THR A 17 18.19 -9.47 -33.12
N GLY A 18 17.76 -10.59 -32.55
CA GLY A 18 18.35 -11.16 -31.33
C GLY A 18 18.10 -10.32 -30.07
N THR A 19 17.29 -9.25 -30.17
CA THR A 19 17.03 -8.33 -29.05
C THR A 19 16.30 -9.05 -27.92
N TYR A 20 16.70 -8.79 -26.68
CA TYR A 20 16.03 -9.34 -25.51
C TYR A 20 14.67 -8.66 -25.27
N ILE A 21 13.58 -9.43 -25.35
CA ILE A 21 12.20 -8.93 -25.32
C ILE A 21 11.55 -9.13 -23.96
N ALA A 22 11.63 -10.35 -23.40
CA ALA A 22 10.90 -10.66 -22.18
C ALA A 22 11.57 -11.69 -21.29
N TYR A 23 11.35 -11.55 -19.99
CA TYR A 23 11.62 -12.55 -18.96
C TYR A 23 10.30 -13.04 -18.38
N ILE A 24 10.11 -14.36 -18.33
CA ILE A 24 8.93 -14.95 -17.68
C ILE A 24 9.40 -15.79 -16.50
N ARG A 25 8.76 -15.60 -15.36
CA ARG A 25 8.95 -16.43 -14.16
C ARG A 25 7.61 -16.94 -13.66
N LYS A 26 7.50 -18.25 -13.48
CA LYS A 26 6.30 -18.91 -12.94
C LYS A 26 6.62 -19.55 -11.58
N SER A 27 5.71 -19.38 -10.63
CA SER A 27 5.80 -19.94 -9.28
C SER A 27 4.40 -20.21 -8.74
N LYS A 28 3.98 -21.49 -8.75
CA LYS A 28 2.62 -21.90 -8.37
C LYS A 28 1.55 -21.13 -9.20
N SER A 29 0.66 -20.41 -8.53
CA SER A 29 -0.37 -19.55 -9.12
C SER A 29 0.18 -18.22 -9.65
N GLU A 30 1.37 -17.81 -9.21
CA GLU A 30 1.96 -16.53 -9.59
C GLU A 30 2.76 -16.66 -10.89
N LYS A 31 2.55 -15.69 -11.79
CA LYS A 31 3.35 -15.52 -13.00
C LYS A 31 3.73 -14.06 -13.12
N VAL A 32 4.96 -13.82 -13.53
CA VAL A 32 5.48 -12.49 -13.80
C VAL A 32 6.07 -12.48 -15.20
N ILE A 33 5.79 -11.40 -15.95
CA ILE A 33 6.37 -11.13 -17.27
C ILE A 33 7.02 -9.74 -17.21
N ASP A 34 8.35 -9.69 -17.32
CA ASP A 34 9.09 -8.43 -17.44
C ASP A 34 9.39 -8.20 -18.92
N PHE A 35 9.05 -7.02 -19.43
CA PHE A 35 9.36 -6.60 -20.80
C PHE A 35 10.58 -5.68 -20.82
N PHE A 36 11.39 -5.81 -21.87
CA PHE A 36 12.65 -5.12 -22.04
C PHE A 36 12.67 -4.30 -23.34
N LYS A 37 13.35 -3.15 -23.28
CA LYS A 37 13.71 -2.32 -24.43
C LYS A 37 15.14 -1.84 -24.23
N ASP A 38 15.97 -1.92 -25.26
CA ASP A 38 17.40 -1.57 -25.20
C ASP A 38 18.11 -2.27 -24.02
N ASN A 39 17.77 -3.55 -23.82
CA ASN A 39 18.25 -4.40 -22.73
C ASN A 39 17.95 -3.87 -21.31
N LYS A 40 17.05 -2.89 -21.16
CA LYS A 40 16.57 -2.36 -19.89
C LYS A 40 15.11 -2.77 -19.68
N ARG A 41 14.77 -3.20 -18.46
CA ARG A 41 13.39 -3.53 -18.11
C ARG A 41 12.55 -2.26 -18.10
N ILE A 42 11.45 -2.26 -18.86
CA ILE A 42 10.53 -1.12 -18.94
C ILE A 42 9.24 -1.36 -18.17
N GLU A 43 8.72 -2.59 -18.19
CA GLU A 43 7.44 -2.92 -17.56
C GLU A 43 7.43 -4.34 -16.99
N ARG A 44 6.56 -4.57 -16.02
CA ARG A 44 6.26 -5.87 -15.43
C ARG A 44 4.76 -6.06 -15.37
N PHE A 45 4.27 -7.18 -15.88
CA PHE A 45 2.91 -7.66 -15.65
C PHE A 45 2.94 -8.79 -14.61
N SER A 46 2.17 -8.62 -13.55
CA SER A 46 1.99 -9.61 -12.48
C SER A 46 0.63 -10.27 -12.61
N PHE A 47 0.63 -11.59 -12.49
CA PHE A 47 -0.52 -12.44 -12.67
C PHE A 47 -0.70 -13.39 -11.49
N ILE A 48 -1.96 -13.63 -11.13
CA ILE A 48 -2.38 -14.68 -10.19
C ILE A 48 -3.39 -15.55 -10.94
N ASP A 49 -3.17 -16.87 -10.93
CA ASP A 49 -3.99 -17.85 -11.65
C ASP A 49 -4.18 -17.47 -13.13
N ASN A 50 -3.08 -17.04 -13.75
CA ASN A 50 -2.99 -16.51 -15.11
C ASN A 50 -3.81 -15.25 -15.42
N LYS A 51 -4.51 -14.65 -14.46
CA LYS A 51 -5.20 -13.35 -14.60
C LYS A 51 -4.27 -12.21 -14.21
N VAL A 52 -4.19 -11.19 -15.05
CA VAL A 52 -3.39 -9.99 -14.75
C VAL A 52 -4.07 -9.21 -13.63
N HIS A 53 -3.30 -8.78 -12.62
CA HIS A 53 -3.84 -7.97 -11.52
C HIS A 53 -3.06 -6.67 -11.32
N MET A 54 -1.81 -6.58 -11.84
CA MET A 54 -0.99 -5.38 -11.70
C MET A 54 0.01 -5.26 -12.86
N LYS A 55 0.21 -4.03 -13.34
CA LYS A 55 1.33 -3.62 -14.18
C LYS A 55 2.19 -2.60 -13.43
N GLU A 56 3.50 -2.76 -13.50
CA GLU A 56 4.48 -1.81 -12.99
C GLU A 56 5.34 -1.29 -14.14
N THR A 57 5.63 0.01 -14.15
CA THR A 57 6.59 0.63 -15.08
C THR A 57 7.84 1.04 -14.31
N PHE A 58 9.00 0.85 -14.92
CA PHE A 58 10.30 1.08 -14.30
C PHE A 58 10.99 2.32 -14.89
N ASN A 59 11.71 3.04 -14.04
CA ASN A 59 12.60 4.13 -14.47
C ASN A 59 13.95 3.59 -14.98
N VAL A 60 14.85 4.49 -15.35
CA VAL A 60 16.21 4.16 -15.84
C VAL A 60 17.07 3.38 -14.84
N ASP A 61 16.81 3.51 -13.54
CA ASP A 61 17.49 2.79 -12.45
C ASP A 61 16.82 1.45 -12.14
N ASN A 62 15.88 1.02 -12.98
CA ASN A 62 15.09 -0.19 -12.81
C ASN A 62 14.24 -0.21 -11.52
N LYS A 63 13.82 0.98 -11.04
CA LYS A 63 12.92 1.18 -9.89
C LYS A 63 11.50 1.51 -10.38
N VAL A 64 10.49 1.02 -9.66
CA VAL A 64 9.09 1.26 -10.01
C VAL A 64 8.76 2.76 -9.90
N CYS A 65 8.23 3.35 -10.97
CA CYS A 65 7.82 4.75 -11.02
C CYS A 65 6.32 4.93 -11.31
N TYR A 66 5.63 3.87 -11.72
CA TYR A 66 4.19 3.90 -12.01
C TYR A 66 3.56 2.52 -11.85
N GLN A 67 2.31 2.46 -11.40
CA GLN A 67 1.55 1.23 -11.24
C GLN A 67 0.14 1.37 -11.83
N VAL A 68 -0.38 0.27 -12.37
CA VAL A 68 -1.77 0.11 -12.82
C VAL A 68 -2.34 -1.17 -12.22
N PHE A 69 -3.53 -1.11 -11.64
CA PHE A 69 -4.25 -2.26 -11.08
C PHE A 69 -5.42 -2.65 -11.97
N TYR A 70 -5.62 -3.95 -12.12
CA TYR A 70 -6.63 -4.54 -13.00
C TYR A 70 -7.65 -5.34 -12.21
N ASP A 71 -8.91 -5.24 -12.62
CA ASP A 71 -10.01 -6.01 -12.04
C ASP A 71 -9.95 -7.48 -12.50
N GLU A 72 -10.91 -8.29 -12.05
CA GLU A 72 -10.98 -9.71 -12.38
C GLU A 72 -11.16 -10.02 -13.87
N LYS A 73 -11.62 -9.03 -14.66
CA LYS A 73 -11.79 -9.10 -16.11
C LYS A 73 -10.59 -8.55 -16.88
N GLY A 74 -9.58 -8.02 -16.18
CA GLY A 74 -8.39 -7.44 -16.79
C GLY A 74 -8.55 -5.98 -17.22
N TYR A 75 -9.58 -5.27 -16.75
CA TYR A 75 -9.75 -3.84 -17.02
C TYR A 75 -9.05 -2.99 -15.95
N PRO A 76 -8.32 -1.93 -16.34
CA PRO A 76 -7.63 -1.07 -15.38
C PRO A 76 -8.63 -0.22 -14.61
N TYR A 77 -8.53 -0.23 -13.27
CA TYR A 77 -9.45 0.54 -12.41
C TYR A 77 -8.75 1.63 -11.59
N ILE A 78 -7.46 1.48 -11.28
CA ILE A 78 -6.62 2.49 -10.62
C ILE A 78 -5.26 2.54 -11.30
N SER A 79 -4.73 3.75 -11.49
CA SER A 79 -3.32 3.97 -11.78
C SER A 79 -2.69 4.98 -10.84
N ARG A 80 -1.37 4.91 -10.60
CA ARG A 80 -0.69 5.81 -9.67
C ARG A 80 0.80 5.95 -9.93
N ASN A 81 1.30 7.15 -9.70
CA ASN A 81 2.74 7.46 -9.73
C ASN A 81 3.39 6.98 -8.44
N ILE A 82 4.60 6.43 -8.55
CA ILE A 82 5.43 6.01 -7.43
C ILE A 82 6.71 6.84 -7.47
N ASN A 83 7.05 7.45 -6.33
CA ASN A 83 8.35 8.08 -6.19
C ASN A 83 9.41 6.99 -6.06
N ALA A 84 10.25 6.84 -7.09
CA ALA A 84 11.26 5.80 -7.17
C ALA A 84 12.34 5.89 -6.06
N SER A 85 12.53 7.05 -5.41
CA SER A 85 13.55 7.21 -4.37
C SER A 85 13.13 6.64 -3.02
N ASN A 86 11.85 6.78 -2.66
CA ASN A 86 11.35 6.43 -1.33
C ASN A 86 10.11 5.51 -1.34
N GLY A 87 9.62 5.13 -2.53
CA GLY A 87 8.43 4.28 -2.70
C GLY A 87 7.09 4.98 -2.39
N ALA A 88 7.09 6.29 -2.13
CA ALA A 88 5.88 7.00 -1.78
C ALA A 88 4.91 7.05 -2.96
N VAL A 89 3.62 6.81 -2.68
CA VAL A 89 2.55 6.91 -3.68
C VAL A 89 2.19 8.38 -3.88
N GLY A 90 2.43 8.86 -5.10
CA GLY A 90 2.05 10.19 -5.55
C GLY A 90 0.65 10.23 -6.14
N LYS A 91 0.49 11.04 -7.19
CA LYS A 91 -0.77 11.22 -7.91
C LYS A 91 -1.39 9.88 -8.26
N THR A 92 -2.66 9.71 -7.91
CA THR A 92 -3.43 8.48 -8.11
C THR A 92 -4.70 8.80 -8.88
N TYR A 93 -4.97 8.05 -9.94
CA TYR A 93 -6.15 8.21 -10.79
C TYR A 93 -7.06 6.99 -10.63
N LEU A 94 -8.27 7.22 -10.14
CA LEU A 94 -9.34 6.23 -10.07
C LEU A 94 -10.10 6.26 -11.40
N ILE A 95 -9.71 5.36 -12.31
CA ILE A 95 -10.15 5.31 -13.71
C ILE A 95 -11.67 5.15 -13.79
N VAL A 96 -12.22 4.22 -13.00
CA VAL A 96 -13.67 3.90 -13.00
C VAL A 96 -14.56 5.09 -12.66
N CYS A 97 -14.06 6.04 -11.88
CA CYS A 97 -14.80 7.25 -11.50
C CYS A 97 -14.29 8.52 -12.19
N LYS A 98 -13.26 8.40 -13.05
CA LYS A 98 -12.55 9.53 -13.67
C LYS A 98 -12.08 10.59 -12.65
N LYS A 99 -11.60 10.15 -11.48
CA LYS A 99 -11.18 11.04 -10.38
C LYS A 99 -9.68 10.97 -10.13
N GLU A 100 -9.06 12.13 -9.99
CA GLU A 100 -7.66 12.27 -9.62
C GLU A 100 -7.52 12.62 -8.12
N PHE A 101 -6.52 12.04 -7.48
CA PHE A 101 -6.15 12.28 -6.09
C PHE A 101 -4.67 12.65 -6.01
N LYS A 102 -4.33 13.67 -5.21
CA LYS A 102 -2.94 14.14 -5.04
C LYS A 102 -1.98 13.06 -4.51
N ASN A 103 -2.48 12.15 -3.68
CA ASN A 103 -1.73 11.08 -3.04
C ASN A 103 -2.67 9.98 -2.53
N ASN A 104 -2.09 8.88 -2.02
CA ASN A 104 -2.86 7.77 -1.47
C ASN A 104 -3.71 8.16 -0.25
N LEU A 105 -3.28 9.12 0.58
CA LEU A 105 -4.06 9.61 1.71
C LEU A 105 -5.40 10.21 1.23
N ALA A 106 -5.38 11.04 0.19
CA ALA A 106 -6.59 11.63 -0.38
C ALA A 106 -7.55 10.56 -0.95
N LEU A 107 -7.03 9.53 -1.62
CA LEU A 107 -7.84 8.40 -2.08
C LEU A 107 -8.48 7.65 -0.91
N CYS A 108 -7.71 7.34 0.15
CA CYS A 108 -8.22 6.64 1.32
C CYS A 108 -9.30 7.44 2.06
N VAL A 109 -9.12 8.76 2.20
CA VAL A 109 -10.13 9.65 2.80
C VAL A 109 -11.42 9.59 2.00
N TYR A 110 -11.33 9.75 0.68
CA TYR A 110 -12.49 9.64 -0.21
C TYR A 110 -13.17 8.27 -0.12
N TYR A 111 -12.40 7.19 -0.04
CA TYR A 111 -12.92 5.85 0.11
C TYR A 111 -13.69 5.67 1.42
N LEU A 112 -13.14 6.12 2.55
CA LEU A 112 -13.81 6.04 3.85
C LEU A 112 -15.12 6.85 3.86
N GLU A 113 -15.14 8.03 3.24
CA GLU A 113 -16.35 8.85 3.06
C GLU A 113 -17.43 8.19 2.18
N LYS A 114 -17.04 7.26 1.31
CA LYS A 114 -17.98 6.48 0.49
C LYS A 114 -18.42 5.19 1.16
N LEU A 115 -17.55 4.59 1.96
CA LEU A 115 -17.81 3.33 2.64
C LEU A 115 -18.66 3.50 3.90
N ILE A 116 -18.40 4.55 4.68
CA ILE A 116 -18.99 4.74 6.00
C ILE A 116 -20.02 5.86 5.93
N LYS A 117 -21.19 5.64 6.53
CA LYS A 117 -22.24 6.68 6.63
C LYS A 117 -21.96 7.56 7.84
N ASP A 118 -22.10 8.88 7.70
CA ASP A 118 -21.96 9.79 8.84
C ASP A 118 -23.21 9.74 9.73
N ASN A 119 -23.22 8.83 10.69
CA ASN A 119 -24.25 8.75 11.71
C ASN A 119 -23.70 8.19 13.03
N LYS A 120 -24.48 8.34 14.10
CA LYS A 120 -24.13 7.92 15.47
C LYS A 120 -23.92 6.40 15.66
N ASN A 121 -24.39 5.58 14.72
CA ASN A 121 -24.29 4.13 14.79
C ASN A 121 -23.04 3.61 14.07
N SER A 122 -22.37 4.46 13.30
CA SER A 122 -21.12 4.12 12.64
C SER A 122 -19.98 4.40 13.60
N ILE A 123 -19.00 3.50 13.67
CA ILE A 123 -17.83 3.62 14.54
C ILE A 123 -16.58 3.36 13.70
N MET A 124 -15.60 4.26 13.77
CA MET A 124 -14.26 4.06 13.18
C MET A 124 -13.26 3.84 14.30
N ILE A 125 -12.62 2.67 14.31
CA ILE A 125 -11.50 2.34 15.20
C ILE A 125 -10.26 2.24 14.31
N CYS A 126 -9.18 2.93 14.70
CA CYS A 126 -7.94 2.98 13.94
C CYS A 126 -6.77 2.47 14.78
N ASP A 127 -6.45 1.19 14.64
CA ASP A 127 -5.37 0.55 15.41
C ASP A 127 -3.98 0.93 14.89
N GLY A 128 -3.85 1.09 13.57
CA GLY A 128 -2.57 1.43 12.94
C GLY A 128 -2.28 2.94 13.02
N PRO A 129 -1.21 3.40 13.71
CA PRO A 129 -0.93 4.83 13.84
C PRO A 129 -0.71 5.53 12.49
N GLY A 130 -0.09 4.83 11.51
CA GLY A 130 0.09 5.34 10.14
C GLY A 130 -1.20 5.48 9.34
N SER A 131 -2.31 4.90 9.81
CA SER A 131 -3.64 5.05 9.20
C SER A 131 -4.49 6.12 9.85
N PHE A 132 -4.10 6.63 11.02
CA PHE A 132 -4.86 7.65 11.75
C PHE A 132 -5.17 8.89 10.90
N PRO A 133 -4.23 9.44 10.10
CA PRO A 133 -4.54 10.57 9.23
C PRO A 133 -5.64 10.29 8.20
N LYS A 134 -5.83 9.03 7.77
CA LYS A 134 -6.87 8.65 6.81
C LYS A 134 -8.25 8.80 7.44
N MET A 135 -8.41 8.35 8.67
CA MET A 135 -9.66 8.46 9.45
C MET A 135 -9.92 9.91 9.86
N PHE A 136 -8.90 10.57 10.44
CA PHE A 136 -9.00 11.91 11.00
C PHE A 136 -9.39 12.97 9.96
N ASN A 137 -8.93 12.81 8.71
CA ASN A 137 -9.16 13.76 7.64
C ASN A 137 -10.49 13.57 6.88
N THR A 138 -11.32 12.59 7.23
CA THR A 138 -12.66 12.42 6.61
C THR A 138 -13.62 13.56 6.97
N LYS A 139 -14.76 13.69 6.28
CA LYS A 139 -15.80 14.68 6.63
C LYS A 139 -16.73 14.27 7.78
N HIS A 140 -16.62 13.04 8.29
CA HIS A 140 -17.50 12.52 9.33
C HIS A 140 -17.37 13.33 10.63
N LYS A 141 -18.37 14.14 10.99
CA LYS A 141 -18.28 15.03 12.16
C LYS A 141 -18.46 14.26 13.46
N MET A 142 -19.46 13.38 13.50
CA MET A 142 -19.81 12.61 14.71
C MET A 142 -18.68 11.66 15.12
N LEU A 143 -18.07 11.00 14.14
CA LEU A 143 -17.02 10.00 14.33
C LEU A 143 -15.71 10.58 14.88
N LYS A 144 -15.37 11.82 14.51
CA LYS A 144 -14.13 12.48 14.98
C LYS A 144 -14.13 12.78 16.47
N SER A 145 -15.30 13.12 17.02
CA SER A 145 -15.45 13.40 18.46
C SER A 145 -15.03 12.20 19.32
N MET A 146 -15.38 10.98 18.89
CA MET A 146 -15.03 9.74 19.58
C MET A 146 -13.55 9.34 19.44
N ALA A 147 -12.97 9.51 18.25
CA ALA A 147 -11.56 9.17 18.03
C ALA A 147 -10.60 10.08 18.80
N LEU A 148 -10.91 11.38 18.90
CA LEU A 148 -10.11 12.35 19.64
C LEU A 148 -10.16 12.06 21.16
N SER A 149 -11.33 11.73 21.69
CA SER A 149 -11.50 11.38 23.10
C SER A 149 -10.74 10.11 23.46
N MET A 150 -10.77 9.05 22.64
CA MET A 150 -9.95 7.85 22.87
C MET A 150 -8.43 8.16 22.84
N LEU A 151 -7.95 8.99 21.90
CA LEU A 151 -6.54 9.35 21.82
C LEU A 151 -6.07 10.12 23.06
N ILE A 152 -6.89 11.06 23.54
CA ILE A 152 -6.63 11.82 24.78
C ILE A 152 -6.58 10.86 25.98
N ILE A 153 -7.55 9.95 26.09
CA ILE A 153 -7.59 8.94 27.16
C ILE A 153 -6.34 8.05 27.12
N MET A 154 -5.93 7.55 25.96
CA MET A 154 -4.71 6.73 25.84
C MET A 154 -3.44 7.50 26.23
N LYS A 155 -3.30 8.76 25.81
CA LYS A 155 -2.16 9.61 26.21
C LYS A 155 -2.13 9.85 27.71
N ILE A 156 -3.28 10.14 28.32
CA ILE A 156 -3.40 10.30 29.78
C ILE A 156 -3.00 9.00 30.48
N LEU A 157 -3.49 7.84 29.99
CA LEU A 157 -3.17 6.54 30.57
C LEU A 157 -1.66 6.25 30.55
N MET A 158 -0.99 6.54 29.41
CA MET A 158 0.46 6.39 29.29
C MET A 158 1.24 7.31 30.25
N ILE A 159 0.80 8.56 30.40
CA ILE A 159 1.42 9.50 31.36
C ILE A 159 1.24 8.99 32.79
N VAL A 160 0.04 8.51 33.16
CA VAL A 160 -0.25 7.96 34.49
C VAL A 160 0.62 6.73 34.78
N GLU A 161 0.80 5.83 33.82
CA GLU A 161 1.71 4.68 33.98
C GLU A 161 3.16 5.12 34.16
N HIS A 162 3.62 6.11 33.39
CA HIS A 162 4.97 6.63 33.52
C HIS A 162 5.21 7.25 34.90
N LEU A 163 4.27 8.08 35.38
CA LEU A 163 4.32 8.69 36.71
C LEU A 163 4.29 7.63 37.83
N ARG A 164 3.51 6.55 37.68
CA ARG A 164 3.54 5.41 38.61
C ARG A 164 4.92 4.74 38.67
N LYS A 165 5.56 4.53 37.51
CA LYS A 165 6.91 3.94 37.46
C LYS A 165 7.94 4.84 38.13
N VAL A 166 7.92 6.15 37.85
CA VAL A 166 8.82 7.14 38.48
C VAL A 166 8.62 7.17 39.99
N ARG A 167 7.37 7.22 40.46
CA ARG A 167 7.06 7.19 41.90
C ARG A 167 7.61 5.95 42.59
N ASN A 168 7.44 4.77 41.98
CA ASN A 168 7.94 3.52 42.55
C ASN A 168 9.47 3.46 42.56
N LEU A 169 10.14 4.12 41.61
CA LEU A 169 11.61 4.23 41.60
C LEU A 169 12.10 5.13 42.74
N LEU A 170 11.46 6.30 42.91
CA LEU A 170 11.77 7.23 44.00
C LEU A 170 11.54 6.60 45.37
N LEU A 171 10.44 5.85 45.54
CA LEU A 171 10.17 5.09 46.77
C LEU A 171 11.27 4.05 47.03
N LYS A 172 11.78 3.35 46.01
CA LYS A 172 12.89 2.41 46.21
C LYS A 172 14.18 3.10 46.65
N MET A 173 14.48 4.29 46.10
CA MET A 173 15.66 5.07 46.47
C MET A 173 15.60 5.66 47.89
N LEU A 174 14.40 5.85 48.45
CA LEU A 174 14.19 6.37 49.81
C LEU A 174 14.30 5.29 50.90
N ILE A 175 14.29 4.00 50.52
CA ILE A 175 14.28 2.86 51.45
C ILE A 175 15.59 2.04 51.32
N THR A 176 16.60 2.58 50.61
CA THR A 176 17.99 2.08 50.52
C THR A 176 18.92 3.17 50.99
#